data_AF-A0A1Z8L0B0-F1
#
_entry.id   AF-A0A1Z8L0B0-F1
#
_cell.length_a   1.000
_cell.length_b   1.000
_cell.length_c   1.000
_cell.angle_alpha   90.00
_cell.angle_beta   90.00
_cell.angle_gamma   90.00
#
_symmetry.space_group_name_H-M   'P 1'
#
loop_
_entity.id
_entity.type
_entity.pdbx_description
1 polymer ?
#
loop_
_entity_poly.entity_id
_entity_poly.type
_entity_poly.pdbx_seq_one_letter_code
_entity_poly.pdbx_strand_id
1 'polypeptide(L)'
;MGTFSIWHWAIVLVVVVLLFGGGGKIPRIMGDLAKGIRSFKSGLKEDDDQKPAEPKTIDATSEPVATEAPAETKRENETVSG
;
A
#
# COMPACT_ATOMS: atom_id res chain seq x y z
N MET A 1 16.51 -17.66 -38.40
CA MET A 1 15.06 -17.35 -38.43
C MET A 1 14.70 -16.65 -37.12
N GLY A 2 15.10 -15.38 -36.99
CA GLY A 2 14.93 -14.59 -35.78
C GLY A 2 13.49 -14.12 -35.66
N THR A 3 12.68 -14.90 -34.98
CA THR A 3 11.28 -14.62 -34.71
C THR A 3 11.18 -13.35 -33.85
N PHE A 4 11.09 -12.23 -34.55
CA PHE A 4 10.52 -10.96 -34.11
C PHE A 4 11.33 -10.23 -33.02
N SER A 5 12.13 -9.28 -33.49
CA SER A 5 12.86 -8.24 -32.75
C SER A 5 12.13 -7.78 -31.48
N ILE A 6 12.87 -7.45 -30.42
CA ILE A 6 12.35 -6.95 -29.12
C ILE A 6 11.28 -5.85 -29.31
N TRP A 7 11.41 -5.07 -30.38
CA TRP A 7 10.46 -4.05 -30.80
C TRP A 7 9.05 -4.58 -31.10
N HIS A 8 8.92 -5.76 -31.69
CA HIS A 8 7.64 -6.41 -31.94
C HIS A 8 6.96 -6.78 -30.61
N TRP A 9 7.70 -7.38 -29.68
CA TRP A 9 7.18 -7.71 -28.36
C TRP A 9 6.72 -6.48 -27.58
N ALA A 10 7.43 -5.35 -27.69
CA ALA A 10 7.02 -4.09 -27.09
C ALA A 10 5.65 -3.61 -27.63
N ILE A 11 5.46 -3.63 -28.97
CA ILE A 11 4.18 -3.26 -29.59
C ILE A 11 3.05 -4.21 -29.15
N VAL A 12 3.31 -5.53 -29.13
CA VAL A 12 2.31 -6.52 -28.73
C VAL A 12 1.87 -6.31 -27.28
N LEU A 13 2.80 -6.06 -26.35
CA LEU A 13 2.44 -5.77 -24.96
C LEU A 13 1.59 -4.51 -24.81
N VAL A 14 1.89 -3.45 -25.56
CA VAL A 14 1.08 -2.22 -25.56
C VAL A 14 -0.35 -2.53 -25.98
N VAL A 15 -0.54 -3.28 -27.06
CA VAL A 15 -1.86 -3.65 -27.56
C VAL A 15 -2.62 -4.52 -26.54
N VAL A 16 -1.96 -5.51 -25.94
CA VAL A 16 -2.56 -6.37 -24.90
C VAL A 16 -2.98 -5.56 -23.68
N VAL A 17 -2.15 -4.61 -23.22
CA VAL A 17 -2.48 -3.74 -22.10
C VAL A 17 -3.60 -2.76 -22.46
N LEU A 18 -3.71 -2.26 -23.69
CA LEU A 18 -4.87 -1.44 -24.07
C LEU A 18 -6.18 -2.25 -24.11
N LEU A 19 -6.14 -3.47 -24.65
CA LEU A 19 -7.32 -4.35 -24.75
C LEU A 19 -7.79 -4.87 -23.38
N PHE A 20 -6.86 -5.26 -22.52
CA PHE A 20 -7.17 -5.92 -21.24
C PHE A 20 -6.95 -5.01 -20.01
N GLY A 21 -6.25 -3.88 -20.16
CA GLY A 21 -5.88 -2.97 -19.07
C GLY A 21 -6.87 -1.85 -18.78
N GLY A 22 -7.88 -1.63 -19.63
CA GLY A 22 -8.94 -0.63 -19.39
C GLY A 22 -9.84 -0.92 -18.17
N GLY A 23 -9.78 -2.14 -17.60
CA GLY A 23 -10.65 -2.58 -16.51
C GLY A 23 -10.09 -2.41 -15.09
N GLY A 24 -8.99 -1.68 -14.89
CA GLY A 24 -8.44 -1.38 -13.55
C GLY A 24 -7.87 -2.57 -12.75
N LYS A 25 -7.98 -3.80 -13.27
CA LYS A 25 -7.47 -5.02 -12.63
C LYS A 25 -5.95 -5.13 -12.72
N ILE A 26 -5.35 -4.77 -13.86
CA ILE A 26 -3.90 -4.87 -14.07
C ILE A 26 -3.10 -3.99 -13.09
N PRO A 27 -3.46 -2.71 -12.85
CA PRO A 27 -2.78 -1.87 -11.85
C PRO A 27 -2.79 -2.46 -10.44
N ARG A 28 -3.91 -3.07 -10.02
CA ARG A 28 -4.03 -3.67 -8.67
C ARG A 28 -3.11 -4.88 -8.51
N ILE A 29 -3.12 -5.79 -9.48
CA ILE A 29 -2.29 -7.01 -9.46
C ILE A 29 -0.80 -6.68 -9.63
N MET A 30 -0.47 -5.70 -10.50
CA MET A 30 0.89 -5.18 -10.61
C MET A 30 1.36 -4.50 -9.33
N GLY A 31 0.48 -3.78 -8.62
CA GLY A 31 0.80 -3.17 -7.33
C GLY A 31 1.20 -4.21 -6.29
N ASP A 32 0.42 -5.29 -6.16
CA ASP A 32 0.70 -6.38 -5.22
C ASP A 32 1.98 -7.14 -5.59
N LEU A 33 2.18 -7.43 -6.88
CA LEU A 33 3.41 -8.07 -7.37
C LEU A 33 4.64 -7.18 -7.18
N ALA A 34 4.55 -5.88 -7.50
CA ALA A 34 5.63 -4.93 -7.32
C ALA A 34 6.03 -4.77 -5.84
N LYS A 35 5.05 -4.79 -4.93
CA LYS A 35 5.30 -4.74 -3.48
C LYS A 35 6.03 -5.99 -3.01
N GLY A 36 5.64 -7.18 -3.47
CA GLY A 36 6.34 -8.44 -3.18
C GLY A 36 7.79 -8.46 -3.70
N ILE A 37 8.01 -8.07 -4.95
CA ILE A 37 9.35 -8.00 -5.55
C ILE A 37 10.22 -6.95 -4.84
N ARG A 38 9.64 -5.81 -4.43
CA ARG A 38 10.36 -4.76 -3.71
C ARG A 38 10.76 -5.20 -2.31
N SER A 39 9.89 -5.88 -1.56
CA SER A 39 10.24 -6.46 -0.27
C SER A 39 11.30 -7.55 -0.38
N PHE A 40 11.25 -8.37 -1.43
CA PHE A 40 12.29 -9.37 -1.70
C PHE A 40 13.65 -8.73 -2.04
N LYS A 41 13.64 -7.70 -2.90
CA LYS A 41 14.85 -6.92 -3.24
C LYS A 41 15.41 -6.18 -2.01
N SER A 42 14.55 -5.60 -1.19
CA SER A 42 14.93 -4.92 0.05
C SER A 42 15.53 -5.88 1.06
N GLY A 43 14.91 -7.05 1.30
CA GLY A 43 15.46 -8.07 2.19
C GLY A 43 16.85 -8.55 1.74
N LEU A 44 17.02 -8.83 0.44
CA LEU A 44 18.32 -9.19 -0.11
C LEU A 44 19.38 -8.08 -0.04
N LYS A 45 18.96 -6.81 -0.03
CA LYS A 45 19.87 -5.67 0.14
C LYS A 45 20.17 -5.38 1.61
N GLU A 46 19.26 -5.69 2.51
CA GLU A 46 19.43 -5.50 3.95
C GLU A 46 20.35 -6.57 4.57
N ASP A 47 20.44 -7.75 3.93
CA ASP A 47 21.50 -8.73 4.20
C ASP A 47 22.91 -8.26 3.76
N ASP A 48 23.01 -7.35 2.78
CA ASP A 48 24.27 -6.83 2.23
C ASP A 48 24.69 -5.49 2.89
N ASP A 49 23.71 -4.64 3.22
CA ASP A 49 23.87 -3.34 3.87
C ASP A 49 23.07 -3.32 5.18
N GLN A 50 23.72 -3.68 6.31
CA GLN A 50 23.16 -3.45 7.64
C GLN A 50 22.98 -1.94 7.91
N LYS A 51 21.82 -1.38 7.56
CA LYS A 51 21.32 -0.15 8.15
C LYS A 51 19.78 -0.15 8.22
N PRO A 52 19.17 -0.06 9.41
CA PRO A 52 17.71 -0.12 9.57
C PRO A 52 17.02 1.03 8.81
N ALA A 53 16.12 0.68 7.89
CA ALA A 53 15.24 1.66 7.23
C ALA A 53 13.91 1.73 7.99
N GLU A 54 13.68 2.86 8.66
CA GLU A 54 12.46 3.18 9.40
C GLU A 54 11.19 3.08 8.51
N PRO A 55 10.06 2.57 9.04
CA PRO A 55 8.85 2.37 8.27
C PRO A 55 8.19 3.72 7.98
N LYS A 56 8.19 4.14 6.70
CA LYS A 56 7.29 5.20 6.24
C LYS A 56 5.88 4.63 6.18
N THR A 57 5.11 4.89 7.23
CA THR A 57 3.66 4.66 7.29
C THR A 57 2.99 5.31 6.10
N ILE A 58 2.11 4.55 5.46
CA ILE A 58 1.27 5.03 4.35
C ILE A 58 0.24 5.96 4.98
N ASP A 59 0.46 7.26 4.78
CA ASP A 59 -0.50 8.31 5.05
C ASP A 59 -1.67 8.12 4.07
N ALA A 60 -2.78 7.61 4.57
CA ALA A 60 -4.03 7.52 3.85
C ALA A 60 -5.16 7.99 4.78
N THR A 61 -5.48 9.27 4.59
CA THR A 61 -6.83 9.81 4.67
C THR A 61 -7.41 10.02 6.08
N SER A 62 -7.38 11.29 6.46
CA SER A 62 -8.41 11.96 7.26
C SER A 62 -9.83 11.64 6.75
N GLU A 63 -10.65 11.02 7.59
CA GLU A 63 -12.08 11.35 7.67
C GLU A 63 -12.52 11.33 9.15
N PRO A 64 -13.25 12.36 9.62
CA PRO A 64 -13.63 12.54 11.01
C PRO A 64 -14.92 11.76 11.29
N VAL A 65 -14.84 10.64 12.02
CA VAL A 65 -16.03 9.98 12.56
C VAL A 65 -16.25 10.46 13.99
N ALA A 66 -17.00 11.56 14.10
CA ALA A 66 -17.73 11.88 15.30
C ALA A 66 -18.88 10.88 15.45
N THR A 67 -18.67 9.84 16.26
CA THR A 67 -19.70 9.10 17.00
C THR A 67 -18.98 8.11 17.90
N GLU A 68 -18.93 8.43 19.19
CA GLU A 68 -19.18 7.49 20.29
C GLU A 68 -19.09 8.28 21.60
N ALA A 69 -20.26 8.72 22.08
CA ALA A 69 -20.49 8.82 23.51
C ALA A 69 -20.64 7.38 24.04
N PRO A 70 -19.83 7.00 25.03
CA PRO A 70 -20.38 6.63 26.34
C PRO A 70 -19.58 7.35 27.43
N ALA A 71 -20.25 8.17 28.25
CA ALA A 71 -20.75 7.73 29.55
C ALA A 71 -19.63 7.34 30.54
N GLU A 72 -19.52 8.19 31.57
CA GLU A 72 -19.04 7.88 32.93
C GLU A 72 -17.59 7.42 33.15
N THR A 73 -16.78 8.35 33.68
CA THR A 73 -15.95 8.06 34.87
C THR A 73 -15.89 9.33 35.72
N LYS A 74 -16.89 9.41 36.62
CA LYS A 74 -16.78 9.78 38.03
C LYS A 74 -15.65 10.77 38.38
N ARG A 75 -15.92 12.06 38.16
CA ARG A 75 -15.42 13.12 39.03
C ARG A 75 -16.56 13.53 39.96
N GLU A 76 -16.50 13.08 41.19
CA GLU A 76 -17.20 13.78 42.27
C GLU A 76 -16.21 13.85 43.44
N ASN A 77 -15.59 15.02 43.53
CA ASN A 77 -14.95 15.54 44.71
C ASN A 77 -16.05 16.01 45.67
N GLU A 78 -15.93 15.55 46.90
CA GLU A 78 -16.25 16.22 48.17
C GLU A 78 -17.36 17.28 48.21
N THR A 79 -18.15 17.14 49.28
CA THR A 79 -18.63 18.17 50.22
C THR A 79 -20.15 18.36 50.25
N VAL A 80 -20.65 18.40 51.50
CA VAL A 80 -21.84 19.13 51.99
C VAL A 80 -23.13 18.30 52.20
N SER A 81 -23.34 18.03 53.49
CA SER A 81 -24.61 18.19 54.22
C SER A 81 -25.67 17.09 54.11
N GLY A 82 -25.87 16.41 55.24
CA GLY A 82 -27.00 15.52 55.52
C GLY A 82 -26.80 14.83 56.85
#